data_AF-A0A0F8WFT6-F1
#
_entry.id   AF-A0A0F8WFT6-F1
#
_cell.length_a   1.000
_cell.length_b   1.000
_cell.length_c   1.000
_cell.angle_alpha   90.00
_cell.angle_beta   90.00
_cell.angle_gamma   90.00
#
_symmetry.space_group_name_H-M   'P 1'
#
loop_
_entity.id
_entity.type
_entity.pdbx_description
1 polymer ?
#
loop_
_entity_poly.entity_id
_entity_poly.type
_entity_poly.pdbx_seq_one_letter_code
_entity_poly.pdbx_strand_id
1 'polypeptide(L)'
;RGRPGQGRQGGLFLRRLIVRSPSHELPRYGGLMRGRVCTKCQKTKPESEYYLNRGRPRSACKKCWRKKNRTFYEKNKEDCVRKAVERKQHDPERAAAASRRSRRKLKVAVLRAYGGANPRCTCCGEGNVAFLVIDHIGGGGNAHRREISKGSTTSSGGKMYRWLRSNGYPAGFQILCHNCNFAKSAYGECPHVDTTIFEKVLGISV
;
A
#
# COMPACT_ATOMS: atom_id res chain seq x y z
N ARG A 1 37.46 -66.14 30.19
CA ARG A 1 37.47 -66.18 28.70
C ARG A 1 37.89 -64.81 28.22
N GLY A 2 39.06 -64.68 27.58
CA GLY A 2 39.55 -63.41 27.05
C GLY A 2 41.04 -63.20 27.31
N ARG A 3 41.86 -63.44 26.28
CA ARG A 3 43.24 -62.97 26.06
C ARG A 3 43.57 -63.21 24.58
N PRO A 4 44.63 -62.60 24.00
CA PRO A 4 45.07 -61.19 24.07
C PRO A 4 45.55 -60.70 22.67
N GLY A 5 46.13 -59.49 22.56
CA GLY A 5 46.98 -59.13 21.40
C GLY A 5 47.00 -57.62 21.12
N GLN A 6 47.85 -56.85 21.79
CA GLN A 6 49.16 -56.36 21.32
C GLN A 6 49.08 -55.30 20.21
N GLY A 7 49.46 -54.08 20.57
CA GLY A 7 49.64 -52.95 19.67
C GLY A 7 50.94 -53.04 18.86
N ARG A 8 50.93 -52.34 17.71
CA ARG A 8 52.14 -51.94 16.99
C ARG A 8 52.02 -50.52 16.47
N GLN A 9 53.06 -49.77 16.82
CA GLN A 9 53.60 -48.51 16.34
C GLN A 9 53.16 -48.07 14.92
N GLY A 10 52.71 -46.82 14.79
CA GLY A 10 52.39 -46.16 13.52
C GLY A 10 53.43 -45.09 13.18
N GLY A 11 54.14 -45.29 12.07
CA GLY A 11 55.12 -44.37 11.51
C GLY A 11 54.51 -43.12 10.85
N LEU A 12 55.31 -42.07 10.84
CA LEU A 12 55.07 -40.77 10.21
C LEU A 12 54.89 -40.89 8.69
N PHE A 13 53.77 -40.40 8.16
CA PHE A 13 53.60 -40.09 6.75
C PHE A 13 53.27 -38.59 6.59
N LEU A 14 54.22 -37.83 6.06
CA LEU A 14 54.00 -36.45 5.60
C LEU A 14 52.90 -36.43 4.54
N ARG A 15 51.75 -35.83 4.87
CA ARG A 15 50.70 -35.54 3.89
C ARG A 15 51.11 -34.33 3.06
N ARG A 16 51.38 -34.59 1.78
CA ARG A 16 51.57 -33.61 0.70
C ARG A 16 50.38 -32.64 0.68
N LEU A 17 50.65 -31.35 0.86
CA LEU A 17 49.68 -30.26 0.75
C LEU A 17 49.16 -30.20 -0.70
N ILE A 18 47.94 -30.69 -0.93
CA ILE A 18 47.19 -30.43 -2.17
C ILE A 18 46.57 -29.04 -1.99
N VAL A 19 47.13 -28.05 -2.66
CA VAL A 19 46.56 -26.72 -2.77
C VAL A 19 45.27 -26.85 -3.60
N ARG A 20 44.12 -26.90 -2.93
CA ARG A 20 42.81 -26.81 -3.58
C ARG A 20 42.60 -25.37 -4.00
N SER A 21 42.73 -25.10 -5.29
CA SER A 21 42.29 -23.84 -5.91
C SER A 21 40.85 -23.53 -5.48
N PRO A 22 40.51 -22.27 -5.14
CA PRO A 22 39.15 -21.90 -4.84
C PRO A 22 38.34 -22.08 -6.12
N SER A 23 37.46 -23.07 -6.14
CA SER A 23 36.40 -23.17 -7.12
C SER A 23 35.58 -21.89 -7.01
N HIS A 24 35.80 -20.99 -7.97
CA HIS A 24 34.97 -19.82 -8.23
C HIS A 24 33.52 -20.31 -8.41
N GLU A 25 32.72 -20.24 -7.36
CA GLU A 25 31.27 -20.43 -7.46
C GLU A 25 30.72 -19.25 -8.27
N LEU A 26 30.54 -19.48 -9.56
CA LEU A 26 29.82 -18.55 -10.42
C LEU A 26 28.38 -18.41 -9.89
N PRO A 27 27.86 -17.18 -9.72
CA PRO A 27 26.47 -16.97 -9.37
C PRO A 27 25.57 -17.64 -10.41
N ARG A 28 24.64 -18.50 -9.98
CA ARG A 28 23.59 -19.08 -10.84
C ARG A 28 22.54 -18.02 -11.24
N TYR A 29 22.95 -16.87 -11.80
CA TYR A 29 22.05 -15.91 -12.42
C TYR A 29 21.97 -16.18 -13.92
N GLY A 30 21.09 -17.12 -14.30
CA GLY A 30 20.92 -17.51 -15.70
C GLY A 30 19.69 -18.37 -15.96
N GLY A 31 18.60 -18.16 -15.23
CA GLY A 31 17.33 -18.78 -15.57
C GLY A 31 16.67 -18.01 -16.72
N LEU A 32 16.71 -18.54 -17.94
CA LEU A 32 15.84 -18.08 -19.04
C LEU A 32 14.43 -17.93 -18.46
N MET A 33 13.87 -16.72 -18.49
CA MET A 33 12.49 -16.46 -18.07
C MET A 33 11.55 -17.26 -19.00
N ARG A 34 11.30 -18.53 -18.66
CA ARG A 34 10.43 -19.42 -19.45
C ARG A 34 9.03 -18.82 -19.45
N GLY A 35 8.68 -18.17 -20.55
CA GLY A 35 7.37 -17.58 -20.73
C GLY A 35 6.31 -18.68 -20.66
N ARG A 36 5.18 -18.36 -20.03
CA ARG A 36 4.00 -19.23 -19.96
C ARG A 36 3.09 -18.92 -21.13
N VAL A 37 2.44 -19.95 -21.68
CA VAL A 37 1.40 -19.78 -22.71
C VAL A 37 0.05 -19.51 -22.04
N CYS A 38 -0.62 -18.43 -22.45
CA CYS A 38 -1.98 -18.13 -22.00
C CYS A 38 -2.99 -19.06 -22.67
N THR A 39 -3.80 -19.80 -21.90
CA THR A 39 -4.82 -20.73 -22.45
C THR A 39 -6.00 -20.05 -23.17
N LYS A 40 -6.08 -18.71 -23.15
CA LYS A 40 -7.18 -17.95 -23.77
C LYS A 40 -6.78 -17.14 -24.99
N CYS A 41 -5.54 -16.67 -25.06
CA CYS A 41 -5.06 -15.92 -26.23
C CYS A 41 -3.85 -16.57 -26.89
N GLN A 42 -3.40 -17.73 -26.38
CA GLN A 42 -2.30 -18.56 -26.90
C GLN A 42 -0.94 -17.87 -27.02
N LYS A 43 -0.80 -16.63 -26.52
CA LYS A 43 0.47 -15.90 -26.49
C LYS A 43 1.34 -16.34 -25.31
N THR A 44 2.64 -16.46 -25.56
CA THR A 44 3.69 -16.64 -24.55
C THR A 44 3.96 -15.32 -23.83
N LYS A 45 3.95 -15.33 -22.50
CA LYS A 45 4.14 -14.13 -21.66
C LYS A 45 4.92 -14.45 -20.39
N PRO A 46 5.62 -13.48 -19.80
CA PRO A 46 6.30 -13.69 -18.52
C PRO A 46 5.29 -14.01 -17.41
N GLU A 47 5.71 -14.70 -16.35
CA GLU A 47 4.82 -15.05 -15.22
C GLU A 47 4.20 -13.82 -14.55
N SER A 48 4.88 -12.67 -14.60
CA SER A 48 4.38 -11.38 -14.12
C SER A 48 3.09 -10.94 -14.82
N GLU A 49 2.80 -11.44 -16.02
CA GLU A 49 1.56 -11.16 -16.76
C GLU A 49 0.37 -12.04 -16.35
N TYR A 50 0.52 -12.83 -15.29
CA TYR A 50 -0.51 -13.71 -14.75
C TYR A 50 -0.85 -13.34 -13.31
N TYR A 51 -2.10 -13.56 -12.91
CA TYR A 51 -2.46 -13.50 -11.50
C TYR A 51 -1.99 -14.78 -10.81
N LEU A 52 -1.44 -14.67 -9.60
CA LEU A 52 -1.09 -15.82 -8.78
C LEU A 52 -2.34 -16.38 -8.09
N ASN A 53 -2.41 -17.71 -7.95
CA ASN A 53 -3.40 -18.43 -7.18
C ASN A 53 -2.68 -19.51 -6.37
N ARG A 54 -2.75 -19.43 -5.04
CA ARG A 54 -1.99 -20.31 -4.13
C ARG A 54 -0.49 -20.38 -4.51
N GLY A 55 0.11 -19.23 -4.77
CA GLY A 55 1.53 -19.09 -5.16
C GLY A 55 1.85 -19.45 -6.62
N ARG A 56 0.91 -20.00 -7.40
CA ARG A 56 1.17 -20.42 -8.79
C ARG A 56 0.49 -19.50 -9.81
N PRO A 57 1.10 -19.19 -10.96
CA PRO A 57 0.44 -18.42 -12.00
C PRO A 57 -0.81 -19.13 -12.51
N ARG A 58 -1.90 -18.38 -12.73
CA ARG A 58 -3.10 -18.88 -13.42
C ARG A 58 -2.80 -19.27 -14.87
N SER A 59 -3.72 -20.01 -15.49
CA SER A 59 -3.60 -20.45 -16.88
C SER A 59 -3.89 -19.33 -17.91
N ALA A 60 -4.71 -18.35 -17.54
CA ALA A 60 -5.02 -17.19 -18.37
C ALA A 60 -4.25 -15.94 -17.92
N CYS A 61 -3.73 -15.16 -18.88
CA CYS A 61 -3.04 -13.90 -18.59
C CYS A 61 -4.00 -12.87 -17.98
N LYS A 62 -3.44 -11.84 -17.32
CA LYS A 62 -4.18 -10.74 -16.66
C LYS A 62 -5.25 -10.13 -17.56
N LYS A 63 -4.92 -9.83 -18.83
CA LYS A 63 -5.86 -9.25 -19.81
C LYS A 63 -7.06 -10.17 -20.06
N CYS A 64 -6.82 -11.45 -20.37
CA CYS A 64 -7.88 -12.41 -20.63
C CYS A 64 -8.73 -12.69 -19.39
N TRP A 65 -8.11 -12.77 -18.22
CA TRP A 65 -8.81 -12.97 -16.95
C TRP A 65 -9.71 -11.78 -16.60
N ARG A 66 -9.22 -10.54 -16.78
CA ARG A 66 -10.03 -9.32 -16.61
C ARG A 66 -11.21 -9.29 -17.57
N LYS A 67 -11.01 -9.63 -18.85
CA LYS A 67 -12.08 -9.71 -19.85
C LYS A 67 -13.16 -10.73 -19.41
N LYS A 68 -12.74 -11.95 -19.05
CA LYS A 68 -13.65 -13.00 -18.56
C LYS A 68 -14.46 -12.53 -17.35
N ASN A 69 -13.79 -11.94 -16.36
CA ASN A 69 -14.45 -11.50 -15.14
C ASN A 69 -15.42 -10.35 -15.39
N ARG A 70 -15.06 -9.41 -16.28
CA ARG A 70 -15.95 -8.32 -16.69
C ARG A 70 -17.22 -8.88 -17.33
N THR A 71 -17.08 -9.81 -18.30
CA THR A 71 -18.24 -10.44 -18.95
C THR A 71 -19.11 -11.23 -17.97
N PHE A 72 -18.50 -11.90 -16.97
CA PHE A 72 -19.26 -12.60 -15.93
C PHE A 72 -20.05 -11.62 -15.07
N TYR A 73 -19.41 -10.53 -14.63
CA TYR A 73 -20.05 -9.50 -13.82
C TYR A 73 -21.20 -8.82 -14.56
N GLU A 74 -20.99 -8.44 -15.82
CA GLU A 74 -22.03 -7.82 -16.66
C GLU A 74 -23.26 -8.73 -16.80
N LYS A 75 -23.06 -10.03 -17.06
CA LYS A 75 -24.15 -11.00 -17.17
C LYS A 75 -24.85 -11.34 -15.85
N ASN A 76 -24.18 -11.17 -14.71
CA ASN A 76 -24.69 -11.56 -13.39
C ASN A 76 -24.75 -10.36 -12.43
N LYS A 77 -24.94 -9.14 -12.97
CA LYS A 77 -24.80 -7.90 -12.20
C LYS A 77 -25.75 -7.87 -11.00
N GLU A 78 -27.01 -8.22 -11.22
CA GLU A 78 -28.05 -8.24 -10.20
C GLU A 78 -27.74 -9.25 -9.09
N ASP A 79 -27.41 -10.49 -9.45
CA ASP A 79 -27.05 -11.53 -8.51
C ASP A 79 -25.78 -11.18 -7.70
N CYS A 80 -24.78 -10.59 -8.35
CA CYS A 80 -23.56 -10.11 -7.68
C CYS A 80 -23.88 -9.04 -6.64
N VAL A 81 -24.78 -8.09 -6.97
CA VAL A 81 -25.20 -7.02 -6.05
C VAL A 81 -26.02 -7.60 -4.91
N ARG A 82 -27.01 -8.45 -5.19
CA ARG A 82 -27.83 -9.14 -4.19
C ARG A 82 -26.96 -9.89 -3.18
N LYS A 83 -26.06 -10.76 -3.66
CA LYS A 83 -25.13 -11.52 -2.80
C LYS A 83 -24.20 -10.62 -1.99
N ALA A 84 -23.83 -9.44 -2.50
CA ALA A 84 -23.02 -8.49 -1.74
C ALA A 84 -23.82 -7.84 -0.61
N VAL A 85 -25.10 -7.53 -0.83
CA VAL A 85 -26.02 -7.01 0.19
C VAL A 85 -26.28 -8.07 1.26
N GLU A 86 -26.65 -9.29 0.86
CA GLU A 86 -26.88 -10.42 1.78
C GLU A 86 -25.66 -10.69 2.66
N ARG A 87 -24.46 -10.74 2.08
CA ARG A 87 -23.21 -10.91 2.84
C ARG A 87 -23.01 -9.79 3.88
N LYS A 88 -23.35 -8.55 3.54
CA LYS A 88 -23.22 -7.41 4.46
C LYS A 88 -24.26 -7.48 5.58
N GLN A 89 -25.47 -7.94 5.30
CA GLN A 89 -26.54 -8.11 6.28
C GLN A 89 -26.26 -9.28 7.24
N HIS A 90 -25.71 -10.37 6.73
CA HIS A 90 -25.37 -11.55 7.52
C HIS A 90 -24.23 -11.28 8.52
N ASP A 91 -23.26 -10.43 8.14
CA ASP A 91 -22.11 -10.11 8.99
C ASP A 91 -21.71 -8.63 8.85
N PRO A 92 -22.50 -7.73 9.47
CA PRO A 92 -22.30 -6.29 9.34
C PRO A 92 -21.01 -5.84 10.02
N GLU A 93 -20.60 -6.51 11.11
CA GLU A 93 -19.38 -6.20 11.84
C GLU A 93 -18.14 -6.46 10.98
N ARG A 94 -18.05 -7.64 10.34
CA ARG A 94 -16.95 -7.96 9.44
C ARG A 94 -16.91 -7.02 8.25
N ALA A 95 -18.06 -6.66 7.69
CA ALA A 95 -18.14 -5.68 6.61
C ALA A 95 -17.62 -4.30 7.06
N ALA A 96 -18.02 -3.84 8.25
CA ALA A 96 -17.53 -2.60 8.84
C ALA A 96 -16.03 -2.64 9.14
N ALA A 97 -15.53 -3.73 9.71
CA ALA A 97 -14.10 -3.94 9.99
C ALA A 97 -13.26 -3.95 8.70
N ALA A 98 -13.73 -4.63 7.65
CA ALA A 98 -13.08 -4.62 6.34
C ALA A 98 -13.04 -3.21 5.73
N SER A 99 -14.15 -2.46 5.83
CA SER A 99 -14.24 -1.07 5.37
C SER A 99 -13.28 -0.16 6.14
N ARG A 100 -13.23 -0.25 7.48
CA ARG A 100 -12.28 0.49 8.33
C ARG A 100 -10.83 0.18 7.95
N ARG A 101 -10.49 -1.10 7.79
CA ARG A 101 -9.15 -1.55 7.39
C ARG A 101 -8.75 -0.98 6.02
N SER A 102 -9.66 -1.03 5.04
CA SER A 102 -9.42 -0.48 3.70
C SER A 102 -9.19 1.03 3.73
N ARG A 103 -10.02 1.76 4.48
CA ARG A 103 -9.86 3.22 4.69
C ARG A 103 -8.53 3.56 5.35
N ARG A 104 -8.12 2.82 6.40
CA ARG A 104 -6.84 3.02 7.08
C ARG A 104 -5.65 2.78 6.14
N LYS A 105 -5.66 1.67 5.37
CA LYS A 105 -4.62 1.38 4.38
C LYS A 105 -4.49 2.49 3.34
N LEU A 106 -5.62 2.99 2.84
CA LEU A 106 -5.63 4.08 1.88
C LEU A 106 -5.10 5.39 2.49
N LYS A 107 -5.53 5.74 3.71
CA LYS A 107 -5.01 6.92 4.45
C LYS A 107 -3.49 6.85 4.58
N VAL A 108 -2.95 5.72 5.04
CA VAL A 108 -1.50 5.53 5.20
C VAL A 108 -0.76 5.64 3.86
N ALA A 109 -1.29 5.04 2.79
CA ALA A 109 -0.66 5.13 1.47
C ALA A 109 -0.61 6.58 0.95
N VAL A 110 -1.68 7.36 1.16
CA VAL A 110 -1.71 8.78 0.79
C VAL A 110 -0.73 9.59 1.64
N LEU A 111 -0.74 9.43 2.95
CA LEU A 111 0.19 10.17 3.82
C LEU A 111 1.65 9.86 3.49
N ARG A 112 1.98 8.61 3.17
CA ARG A 112 3.33 8.24 2.73
C ARG A 112 3.71 8.82 1.37
N ALA A 113 2.75 8.98 0.46
CA ALA A 113 3.02 9.61 -0.83
C ALA A 113 3.44 11.08 -0.68
N TYR A 114 2.86 11.80 0.27
CA TYR A 114 3.17 13.23 0.50
C TYR A 114 4.26 13.47 1.56
N GLY A 115 4.38 12.62 2.58
CA GLY A 115 5.26 12.81 3.73
C GLY A 115 6.34 11.75 3.91
N GLY A 116 6.49 10.83 2.95
CA GLY A 116 7.51 9.79 3.00
C GLY A 116 7.30 8.76 4.12
N ALA A 117 8.41 8.25 4.67
CA ALA A 117 8.39 7.20 5.68
C ALA A 117 7.78 7.65 7.01
N ASN A 118 7.97 8.93 7.37
CA ASN A 118 7.53 9.52 8.63
C ASN A 118 6.68 10.77 8.36
N PRO A 119 5.41 10.60 7.94
CA PRO A 119 4.54 11.73 7.62
C PRO A 119 4.27 12.56 8.87
N ARG A 120 4.36 13.88 8.72
CA ARG A 120 4.17 14.85 9.80
C ARG A 120 3.34 16.03 9.35
N CYS A 121 2.71 16.70 10.29
CA CYS A 121 2.11 18.01 10.08
C CYS A 121 3.18 19.01 9.65
N THR A 122 2.98 19.70 8.53
CA THR A 122 3.90 20.73 8.02
C THR A 122 3.97 21.97 8.91
N CYS A 123 2.94 22.18 9.75
CA CYS A 123 2.86 23.32 10.67
C CYS A 123 3.51 23.02 12.03
N CYS A 124 2.99 22.05 12.78
CA CYS A 124 3.41 21.80 14.18
C CYS A 124 4.24 20.53 14.40
N GLY A 125 4.58 19.77 13.35
CA GLY A 125 5.43 18.57 13.46
C GLY A 125 4.76 17.32 14.04
N GLU A 126 3.48 17.37 14.42
CA GLU A 126 2.68 16.20 14.85
C GLU A 126 2.87 15.02 13.89
N GLY A 127 3.19 13.84 14.42
CA GLY A 127 3.54 12.64 13.65
C GLY A 127 2.57 11.47 13.82
N ASN A 128 1.63 11.56 14.76
CA ASN A 128 0.64 10.52 14.96
C ASN A 128 -0.35 10.52 13.78
N VAL A 129 -0.24 9.47 12.96
CA VAL A 129 -1.05 9.22 11.77
C VAL A 129 -2.57 9.31 12.02
N ALA A 130 -3.03 9.08 13.26
CA ALA A 130 -4.43 9.26 13.62
C ALA A 130 -4.87 10.73 13.44
N PHE A 131 -4.02 11.69 13.80
CA PHE A 131 -4.31 13.12 13.74
C PHE A 131 -4.07 13.75 12.36
N LEU A 132 -3.33 13.07 11.48
CA LEU A 132 -2.95 13.65 10.18
C LEU A 132 -4.08 13.63 9.15
N VAL A 133 -4.16 14.68 8.36
CA VAL A 133 -5.08 14.88 7.24
C VAL A 133 -4.35 15.49 6.05
N ILE A 134 -4.99 15.41 4.88
CA ILE A 134 -4.53 16.11 3.69
C ILE A 134 -5.31 17.41 3.56
N ASP A 135 -4.58 18.51 3.43
CA ASP A 135 -5.08 19.86 3.19
C ASP A 135 -4.69 20.33 1.78
N HIS A 136 -5.47 21.27 1.26
CA HIS A 136 -5.16 21.97 0.01
C HIS A 136 -4.32 23.21 0.33
N ILE A 137 -3.11 23.29 -0.23
CA ILE A 137 -2.18 24.39 0.04
C ILE A 137 -2.85 25.73 -0.31
N GLY A 138 -3.40 25.86 -1.53
CA GLY A 138 -4.10 27.06 -2.01
C GLY A 138 -5.57 27.19 -1.58
N GLY A 139 -6.03 26.42 -0.59
CA GLY A 139 -7.44 26.42 -0.18
C GLY A 139 -8.37 25.75 -1.22
N GLY A 140 -9.64 26.15 -1.25
CA GLY A 140 -10.62 25.61 -2.22
C GLY A 140 -11.06 24.17 -1.97
N GLY A 141 -10.69 23.58 -0.83
CA GLY A 141 -10.96 22.16 -0.56
C GLY A 141 -12.45 21.80 -0.53
N ASN A 142 -13.34 22.74 -0.18
CA ASN A 142 -14.78 22.55 -0.27
C ASN A 142 -15.26 22.37 -1.71
N ALA A 143 -14.77 23.18 -2.65
CA ALA A 143 -15.12 23.11 -4.06
C ALA A 143 -14.62 21.79 -4.67
N HIS A 144 -13.34 21.47 -4.47
CA HIS A 144 -12.77 20.21 -4.96
C HIS A 144 -13.49 18.99 -4.37
N ARG A 145 -13.85 19.01 -3.06
CA ARG A 145 -14.65 17.93 -2.45
C ARG A 145 -16.02 17.76 -3.08
N ARG A 146 -16.69 18.84 -3.50
CA ARG A 146 -17.98 18.78 -4.20
C ARG A 146 -17.82 18.18 -5.60
N GLU A 147 -16.80 18.64 -6.34
CA GLU A 147 -16.48 18.15 -7.68
C GLU A 147 -16.26 16.63 -7.70
N ILE A 148 -15.37 16.11 -6.85
CA ILE A 148 -15.06 14.67 -6.80
C ILE A 148 -16.18 13.82 -6.22
N SER A 149 -17.18 14.45 -5.58
CA SER A 149 -18.29 13.74 -4.95
C SER A 149 -19.43 13.43 -5.91
N LYS A 150 -19.44 13.97 -7.14
CA LYS A 150 -20.44 13.69 -8.19
C LYS A 150 -21.89 13.72 -7.66
N GLY A 151 -22.24 14.75 -6.90
CA GLY A 151 -23.59 14.94 -6.33
C GLY A 151 -23.90 14.16 -5.05
N SER A 152 -22.98 13.36 -4.51
CA SER A 152 -23.17 12.73 -3.21
C SER A 152 -22.91 13.73 -2.08
N THR A 153 -23.91 13.92 -1.20
CA THR A 153 -23.90 14.82 -0.03
C THR A 153 -22.84 14.47 1.01
N THR A 154 -22.29 13.25 0.98
CA THR A 154 -21.25 12.81 1.91
C THR A 154 -19.86 13.17 1.38
N SER A 155 -19.30 14.26 1.89
CA SER A 155 -17.93 14.76 1.66
C SER A 155 -16.90 13.99 2.51
N SER A 156 -16.88 12.65 2.41
CA SER A 156 -15.94 11.85 3.19
C SER A 156 -14.49 11.99 2.69
N GLY A 157 -13.52 12.12 3.60
CA GLY A 157 -12.08 12.14 3.26
C GLY A 157 -11.60 10.90 2.49
N GLY A 158 -12.35 9.79 2.55
CA GLY A 158 -12.08 8.60 1.75
C GLY A 158 -12.21 8.82 0.23
N LYS A 159 -13.06 9.74 -0.23
CA LYS A 159 -13.15 10.08 -1.66
C LYS A 159 -11.92 10.84 -2.12
N MET A 160 -11.49 11.84 -1.35
CA MET A 160 -10.27 12.60 -1.60
C MET A 160 -9.08 11.67 -1.74
N TYR A 161 -8.87 10.76 -0.77
CA TYR A 161 -7.75 9.83 -0.82
C TYR A 161 -7.77 8.89 -2.03
N ARG A 162 -8.97 8.47 -2.49
CA ARG A 162 -9.09 7.68 -3.72
C ARG A 162 -8.74 8.52 -4.95
N TRP A 163 -9.20 9.77 -5.00
CA TRP A 163 -8.88 10.70 -6.08
C TRP A 163 -7.37 10.94 -6.16
N LEU A 164 -6.71 11.24 -5.03
CA LEU A 164 -5.25 11.47 -4.99
C LEU A 164 -4.49 10.27 -5.55
N ARG A 165 -4.85 9.05 -5.12
CA ARG A 165 -4.22 7.82 -5.61
C ARG A 165 -4.45 7.60 -7.12
N SER A 166 -5.67 7.86 -7.60
CA SER A 166 -6.00 7.66 -9.03
C SER A 166 -5.31 8.67 -9.94
N ASN A 167 -4.99 9.87 -9.43
CA ASN A 167 -4.32 10.93 -10.18
C ASN A 167 -2.81 10.98 -9.95
N GLY A 168 -2.22 9.92 -9.38
CA GLY A 168 -0.76 9.83 -9.22
C GLY A 168 -0.18 10.78 -8.16
N TYR A 169 -0.97 11.20 -7.17
CA TYR A 169 -0.55 12.08 -6.08
C TYR A 169 0.00 13.44 -6.58
N PRO A 170 -0.84 14.29 -7.20
CA PRO A 170 -0.40 15.57 -7.74
C PRO A 170 0.05 16.53 -6.64
N ALA A 171 0.84 17.55 -7.02
CA ALA A 171 1.21 18.64 -6.12
C ALA A 171 -0.01 19.50 -5.68
N GLY A 172 0.21 20.46 -4.79
CA GLY A 172 -0.83 21.37 -4.28
C GLY A 172 -1.55 20.88 -3.01
N PHE A 173 -1.07 19.78 -2.43
CA PHE A 173 -1.57 19.22 -1.18
C PHE A 173 -0.47 19.16 -0.13
N GLN A 174 -0.84 19.31 1.14
CA GLN A 174 0.06 19.20 2.28
C GLN A 174 -0.52 18.32 3.38
N ILE A 175 0.33 17.86 4.29
CA ILE A 175 -0.09 17.12 5.47
C ILE A 175 -0.23 18.09 6.64
N LEU A 176 -1.42 18.14 7.24
CA LEU A 176 -1.67 18.88 8.48
C LEU A 176 -2.21 17.93 9.55
N CYS A 177 -2.09 18.29 10.82
CA CYS A 177 -2.91 17.67 11.86
C CYS A 177 -4.34 18.26 11.84
N HIS A 178 -5.31 17.57 12.43
CA HIS A 178 -6.70 18.04 12.47
C HIS A 178 -6.84 19.46 13.03
N ASN A 179 -6.07 19.82 14.06
CA ASN A 179 -6.14 21.15 14.69
C ASN A 179 -5.57 22.24 13.78
N CYS A 180 -4.41 22.02 13.14
CA CYS A 180 -3.83 22.97 12.21
C CYS A 180 -4.71 23.16 10.96
N ASN A 181 -5.26 22.06 10.44
CA ASN A 181 -6.19 22.11 9.31
C ASN A 181 -7.49 22.86 9.66
N PHE A 182 -8.02 22.65 10.88
CA PHE A 182 -9.18 23.39 11.37
C PHE A 182 -8.87 24.88 11.50
N ALA A 183 -7.77 25.23 12.18
CA ALA A 183 -7.37 26.61 12.38
C ALA A 183 -7.20 27.37 11.05
N LYS A 184 -6.50 26.78 10.07
CA LYS A 184 -6.41 27.33 8.72
C LYS A 184 -7.77 27.59 8.08
N SER A 185 -8.73 26.69 8.28
CA SER A 185 -10.08 26.86 7.72
C SER A 185 -10.94 27.87 8.47
N ALA A 186 -10.75 28.04 9.77
CA ALA A 186 -11.59 28.88 10.64
C ALA A 186 -11.06 30.32 10.77
N TYR A 187 -9.74 30.46 10.84
CA TYR A 187 -9.05 31.73 11.13
C TYR A 187 -8.17 32.19 9.97
N GLY A 188 -8.14 31.45 8.85
CA GLY A 188 -7.27 31.72 7.70
C GLY A 188 -5.88 31.08 7.84
N GLU A 189 -5.33 31.04 9.05
CA GLU A 189 -4.01 30.48 9.34
C GLU A 189 -3.99 29.75 10.70
N CYS A 190 -2.95 28.94 10.96
CA CYS A 190 -2.76 28.29 12.24
C CYS A 190 -2.10 29.23 13.28
N PRO A 191 -2.51 29.20 14.56
CA PRO A 191 -1.85 29.97 15.63
C PRO A 191 -0.36 29.71 15.84
N HIS A 192 0.18 28.59 15.35
CA HIS A 192 1.63 28.35 15.35
C HIS A 192 2.38 29.22 14.31
N VAL A 193 1.67 29.78 13.34
CA VAL A 193 2.21 30.62 12.27
C VAL A 193 1.87 32.09 12.52
N ASP A 194 0.61 32.41 12.85
CA ASP A 194 0.17 33.74 13.25
C ASP A 194 -0.27 33.73 14.72
N THR A 195 0.59 34.21 15.61
CA THR A 195 0.32 34.28 17.05
C THR A 195 -0.77 35.30 17.38
N THR A 196 -0.99 36.30 16.52
CA THR A 196 -2.00 37.36 16.73
C THR A 196 -3.44 36.83 16.69
N ILE A 197 -3.62 35.59 16.19
CA ILE A 197 -4.92 34.91 16.19
C ILE A 197 -5.46 34.79 17.61
N PHE A 198 -4.61 34.62 18.62
CA PHE A 198 -5.06 34.52 20.01
C PHE A 198 -5.76 35.80 20.47
N GLU A 199 -5.14 36.97 20.27
CA GLU A 199 -5.72 38.26 20.64
C GLU A 199 -6.98 38.55 19.81
N LYS A 200 -6.96 38.27 18.50
CA LYS A 200 -8.13 38.40 17.61
C LYS A 200 -9.32 37.57 18.10
N VAL A 201 -9.08 36.33 18.56
CA VAL A 201 -10.13 35.44 19.07
C VAL A 201 -10.68 35.95 20.41
N LEU A 202 -9.82 36.53 21.26
CA LEU A 202 -10.24 37.12 22.54
C LEU A 202 -10.86 38.51 22.41
N GLY A 203 -10.83 39.13 21.23
CA GLY A 203 -11.30 40.50 21.02
C GLY A 203 -10.41 41.55 21.71
N ILE A 204 -9.15 41.20 22.00
CA ILE A 204 -8.18 42.13 22.56
C ILE A 204 -7.62 42.94 21.39
N SER A 205 -7.73 44.26 21.45
CA SER A 205 -7.09 45.15 20.48
C SER A 205 -5.57 44.98 20.56
N VAL A 206 -4.96 44.45 19.50
CA VAL A 206 -3.51 44.44 19.27
C VAL A 206 -3.02 45.82 18.85
#